data_AF-A0A2L0CLR9-F1
#
_entry.id   AF-A0A2L0CLR9-F1
#
_cell.length_a   1.000
_cell.length_b   1.000
_cell.length_c   1.000
_cell.angle_alpha   90.00
_cell.angle_beta   90.00
_cell.angle_gamma   90.00
#
_symmetry.space_group_name_H-M   'P 1'
#
loop_
_entity.id
_entity.type
_entity.pdbx_description
1 polymer ?
#
loop_
_entity_poly.entity_id
_entity_poly.type
_entity_poly.pdbx_seq_one_letter_code
_entity_poly.pdbx_strand_id
1 'polypeptide(L)'
;IRRGARCSTAKAFLRPIRLRKNIHIALNAHVTRILINPTNMRAFGVEFIRNGHKQVVIAKKEVIMSAGAINTPQLLKLSGIGPKWELNKFNIPILKDLPVGENLQDHVGMGGLTFLIDKPVSIVQDRFHAFPMTMQYVVNERGPMTTLGGVEGLAFVNTHLGNRSWPDIQFHMAPASINSDAGVKVRKVLGLTDHLYNTVYKPIANKDVWTLMPLLLRPRSRGWVRLQSKNPFDAPLINANYFEDPFDIQTLVEGAKIAIEISEADAFKQFGSRVHRVPFPNCEQFKFGSDKYWECHIRT
;
A
#
# COMPACT_ATOMS: atom_id res chain seq x y z
N ILE A 1 -11.00 12.79 -4.22
CA ILE A 1 -10.85 14.07 -3.49
C ILE A 1 -12.14 14.87 -3.63
N ARG A 2 -12.53 15.69 -2.65
CA ARG A 2 -13.68 16.61 -2.78
C ARG A 2 -13.28 17.97 -2.21
N ARG A 3 -13.20 18.99 -3.06
CA ARG A 3 -12.80 20.35 -2.71
C ARG A 3 -11.46 20.41 -1.97
N GLY A 4 -10.40 19.91 -2.61
CA GLY A 4 -9.04 19.86 -2.03
C GLY A 4 -8.84 18.91 -0.83
N ALA A 5 -9.90 18.34 -0.26
CA ALA A 5 -9.82 17.51 0.94
C ALA A 5 -10.08 16.01 0.67
N ARG A 6 -9.53 15.17 1.55
CA ARG A 6 -9.82 13.72 1.59
C ARG A 6 -11.33 13.50 1.66
N CYS A 7 -11.82 12.63 0.79
CA CYS A 7 -13.20 12.14 0.80
C CYS A 7 -13.16 10.62 0.96
N SER A 8 -13.23 10.14 2.21
CA SER A 8 -13.30 8.71 2.51
C SER A 8 -14.69 8.14 2.20
N THR A 9 -14.79 6.81 2.15
CA THR A 9 -16.08 6.09 2.05
C THR A 9 -17.04 6.52 3.15
N ALA A 10 -16.57 6.71 4.39
CA ALA A 10 -17.40 7.22 5.47
C ALA A 10 -17.94 8.64 5.21
N LYS A 11 -17.11 9.54 4.66
CA LYS A 11 -17.54 10.92 4.34
C LYS A 11 -18.49 10.97 3.14
N ALA A 12 -18.29 10.10 2.17
CA ALA A 12 -19.10 10.01 0.96
C ALA A 12 -20.46 9.32 1.21
N PHE A 13 -20.47 8.22 1.96
CA PHE A 13 -21.64 7.33 2.04
C PHE A 13 -22.29 7.28 3.42
N LEU A 14 -21.52 7.27 4.53
CA LEU A 14 -22.10 7.12 5.87
C LEU A 14 -22.55 8.45 6.49
N ARG A 15 -21.73 9.51 6.38
CA ARG A 15 -22.07 10.82 6.97
C ARG A 15 -23.38 11.41 6.42
N PRO A 16 -23.69 11.34 5.11
CA PRO A 16 -24.94 11.90 4.59
C PRO A 16 -26.19 11.19 5.09
N ILE A 17 -26.10 9.89 5.42
CA ILE A 17 -27.24 9.06 5.83
C ILE A 17 -27.29 8.79 7.34
N ARG A 18 -26.44 9.45 8.13
CA ARG A 18 -26.27 9.19 9.57
C ARG A 18 -27.52 9.36 10.43
N LEU A 19 -28.53 10.09 9.95
CA LEU A 19 -29.79 10.33 10.64
C LEU A 19 -30.91 9.36 10.21
N ARG A 20 -30.65 8.45 9.28
CA ARG A 20 -31.65 7.45 8.88
C ARG A 20 -31.89 6.47 10.02
N LYS A 21 -33.16 6.32 10.43
CA LYS A 21 -33.55 5.47 11.57
C LYS A 21 -33.31 3.97 11.38
N ASN A 22 -33.11 3.53 10.13
CA ASN A 22 -32.87 2.14 9.77
C ASN A 22 -31.38 1.78 9.61
N ILE A 23 -30.46 2.69 9.95
CA ILE A 23 -29.01 2.44 9.92
C ILE A 23 -28.44 2.73 11.30
N HIS A 24 -27.82 1.72 11.90
CA HIS A 24 -27.15 1.84 13.19
C HIS A 24 -25.65 1.65 12.98
N ILE A 25 -24.85 2.60 13.48
CA ILE A 25 -23.39 2.57 13.38
C ILE A 25 -22.84 2.49 14.81
N ALA A 26 -22.19 1.38 15.13
CA ALA A 26 -21.48 1.20 16.39
C ALA A 26 -19.99 1.43 16.16
N LEU A 27 -19.44 2.51 16.74
CA LEU A 27 -18.00 2.77 16.76
C LEU A 27 -17.35 2.05 17.95
N ASN A 28 -16.05 1.80 17.84
CA ASN A 28 -15.24 1.12 18.87
C ASN A 28 -15.83 -0.25 19.26
N ALA A 29 -16.36 -0.96 18.27
CA ALA A 29 -16.96 -2.28 18.40
C ALA A 29 -16.10 -3.30 17.64
N HIS A 30 -15.18 -3.96 18.35
CA HIS A 30 -14.28 -4.95 17.76
C HIS A 30 -14.97 -6.31 17.68
N VAL A 31 -15.34 -6.74 16.47
CA VAL A 31 -16.00 -8.02 16.25
C VAL A 31 -15.00 -9.15 16.54
N THR A 32 -15.37 -10.06 17.44
CA THR A 32 -14.51 -11.15 17.88
C THR A 32 -14.86 -12.47 17.22
N ARG A 33 -16.12 -12.67 16.84
CA ARG A 33 -16.62 -13.93 16.29
C ARG A 33 -17.95 -13.78 15.56
N ILE A 34 -18.16 -14.57 14.51
CA ILE A 34 -19.45 -14.77 13.85
C ILE A 34 -20.15 -15.94 14.54
N LEU A 35 -21.44 -15.78 14.86
CA LEU A 35 -22.25 -16.82 15.45
C LEU A 35 -22.93 -17.63 14.34
N ILE A 36 -22.55 -18.90 14.24
CA ILE A 36 -22.97 -19.80 13.16
C ILE A 36 -23.53 -21.08 13.78
N ASN A 37 -24.69 -21.52 13.28
CA ASN A 37 -25.26 -22.79 13.69
C ASN A 37 -24.50 -23.95 13.01
N PRO A 38 -23.90 -24.89 13.78
CA PRO A 38 -23.06 -25.95 13.22
C PRO A 38 -23.84 -27.00 12.43
N THR A 39 -25.15 -27.13 12.63
CA THR A 39 -25.99 -28.16 11.98
C THR A 39 -26.41 -27.76 10.57
N ASN A 40 -26.69 -26.48 10.34
CA ASN A 40 -27.16 -25.97 9.04
C ASN A 40 -26.26 -24.89 8.43
N MET A 41 -25.14 -24.58 9.07
CA MET A 41 -24.15 -23.59 8.65
C MET A 41 -24.70 -22.17 8.44
N ARG A 42 -25.85 -21.84 9.06
CA ARG A 42 -26.44 -20.50 8.99
C ARG A 42 -25.82 -19.56 10.01
N ALA A 43 -25.26 -18.44 9.54
CA ALA A 43 -24.88 -17.32 10.40
C ALA A 43 -26.14 -16.64 10.95
N PHE A 44 -26.18 -16.41 12.26
CA PHE A 44 -27.34 -15.81 12.95
C PHE A 44 -26.98 -14.60 13.81
N GLY A 45 -25.71 -14.21 13.87
CA GLY A 45 -25.31 -13.02 14.61
C GLY A 45 -23.81 -12.81 14.66
N VAL A 46 -23.41 -11.78 15.39
CA VAL A 46 -22.00 -11.44 15.65
C VAL A 46 -21.80 -11.15 17.13
N GLU A 47 -20.65 -11.57 17.64
CA GLU A 47 -20.13 -11.20 18.96
C GLU A 47 -19.06 -10.12 18.76
N PHE A 48 -19.11 -9.06 19.57
CA PHE A 48 -18.11 -8.00 19.56
C PHE A 48 -17.85 -7.48 20.97
N ILE A 49 -16.71 -6.80 21.14
CA ILE A 49 -16.35 -6.12 22.37
C ILE A 49 -16.43 -4.62 22.14
N ARG A 50 -17.10 -3.92 23.06
CA ARG A 50 -17.22 -2.46 23.08
C ARG A 50 -17.13 -1.96 24.51
N ASN A 51 -16.24 -1.00 24.75
CA ASN A 51 -15.97 -0.45 26.09
C ASN A 51 -15.63 -1.54 27.13
N GLY A 52 -14.87 -2.57 26.72
CA GLY A 52 -14.50 -3.70 27.59
C GLY A 52 -15.61 -4.75 27.81
N HIS A 53 -16.83 -4.49 27.33
CA HIS A 53 -17.95 -5.42 27.48
C HIS A 53 -18.21 -6.20 26.19
N LYS A 54 -18.39 -7.51 26.35
CA LYS A 54 -18.83 -8.41 25.29
C LYS A 54 -20.33 -8.22 25.03
N GLN A 55 -20.70 -8.07 23.77
CA GLN A 55 -22.07 -7.87 23.30
C GLN A 55 -22.35 -8.76 22.10
N VAL A 56 -23.63 -9.08 21.90
CA VAL A 56 -24.10 -9.91 20.79
C VAL A 56 -25.20 -9.18 20.04
N VAL A 57 -25.15 -9.22 18.71
CA VAL A 57 -26.24 -8.75 17.83
C VAL A 57 -26.70 -9.91 16.96
N ILE A 58 -28.01 -10.15 16.96
CA ILE A 58 -28.65 -11.21 16.16
C ILE A 58 -29.07 -10.65 14.80
N ALA A 59 -28.74 -11.40 13.75
CA ALA A 59 -29.09 -11.08 12.38
C ALA A 59 -30.28 -11.95 11.92
N LYS A 60 -31.36 -11.31 11.47
CA LYS A 60 -32.55 -12.03 10.95
C LYS A 60 -32.34 -12.58 9.53
N LYS A 61 -31.49 -11.93 8.73
CA LYS A 61 -31.25 -12.28 7.33
C LYS A 61 -29.83 -12.78 7.13
N GLU A 62 -28.86 -11.86 7.20
CA GLU A 62 -27.48 -12.10 6.77
C GLU A 62 -26.47 -11.39 7.65
N VAL A 63 -25.23 -11.89 7.65
CA VAL A 63 -24.04 -11.24 8.18
C VAL A 63 -23.07 -11.05 7.01
N ILE A 64 -22.70 -9.79 6.73
CA ILE A 64 -21.79 -9.45 5.62
C ILE A 64 -20.45 -9.02 6.20
N MET A 65 -19.39 -9.68 5.76
CA MET A 65 -18.03 -9.38 6.18
C MET A 65 -17.44 -8.24 5.35
N SER A 66 -16.85 -7.25 6.03
CA SER A 66 -16.20 -6.11 5.38
C SER A 66 -15.00 -5.62 6.19
N ALA A 67 -14.29 -6.54 6.84
CA ALA A 67 -13.15 -6.22 7.71
C ALA A 67 -11.82 -6.04 6.94
N GLY A 68 -11.86 -6.04 5.60
CA GLY A 68 -10.68 -5.93 4.74
C GLY A 68 -9.95 -7.26 4.52
N ALA A 69 -8.95 -7.26 3.64
CA ALA A 69 -8.22 -8.47 3.21
C ALA A 69 -7.45 -9.17 4.34
N ILE A 70 -7.10 -8.43 5.41
CA ILE A 70 -6.33 -8.95 6.55
C ILE A 70 -7.24 -9.45 7.69
N ASN A 71 -8.19 -8.64 8.15
CA ASN A 71 -8.98 -9.00 9.33
C ASN A 71 -10.17 -9.92 9.01
N THR A 72 -10.65 -9.93 7.75
CA THR A 72 -11.71 -10.87 7.33
C THR A 72 -11.29 -12.33 7.50
N PRO A 73 -10.13 -12.79 6.97
CA PRO A 73 -9.71 -14.17 7.15
C PRO A 73 -9.39 -14.50 8.62
N GLN A 74 -8.86 -13.55 9.40
CA GLN A 74 -8.68 -13.74 10.84
C GLN A 74 -10.02 -14.03 11.53
N LEU A 75 -11.03 -13.18 11.32
CA LEU A 75 -12.33 -13.32 11.97
C LEU A 75 -13.08 -14.59 11.53
N LEU A 76 -13.01 -14.97 10.25
CA LEU A 76 -13.56 -16.23 9.77
C LEU A 76 -12.91 -17.43 10.47
N LYS A 77 -11.58 -17.43 10.60
CA LYS A 77 -10.84 -18.50 11.28
C LYS A 77 -11.17 -18.59 12.76
N LEU A 78 -11.22 -17.46 13.46
CA LEU A 78 -11.68 -17.41 14.86
C LEU A 78 -13.14 -17.85 15.04
N SER A 79 -13.92 -17.82 13.96
CA SER A 79 -15.31 -18.31 13.91
C SER A 79 -15.41 -19.78 13.46
N GLY A 80 -14.29 -20.49 13.30
CA GLY A 80 -14.26 -21.90 12.91
C GLY A 80 -14.35 -22.16 11.41
N ILE A 81 -14.15 -21.15 10.56
CA ILE A 81 -14.10 -21.29 9.10
C ILE A 81 -12.68 -20.99 8.61
N GLY A 82 -11.96 -22.01 8.19
CA GLY A 82 -10.61 -21.88 7.66
C GLY A 82 -9.84 -23.19 7.66
N PRO A 83 -8.52 -23.15 7.39
CA PRO A 83 -7.75 -24.38 7.16
C PRO A 83 -7.74 -25.26 8.40
N LYS A 84 -8.15 -26.52 8.27
CA LYS A 84 -8.25 -27.47 9.38
C LYS A 84 -6.96 -27.57 10.20
N TRP A 85 -5.81 -27.58 9.53
CA TRP A 85 -4.50 -27.66 10.20
C TRP A 85 -4.25 -26.45 11.12
N GLU A 86 -4.66 -25.25 10.72
CA GLU A 86 -4.45 -24.01 11.45
C GLU A 86 -5.45 -23.89 12.61
N LEU A 87 -6.71 -24.24 12.37
CA LEU A 87 -7.76 -24.23 13.40
C LEU A 87 -7.43 -25.24 14.52
N ASN A 88 -6.97 -26.44 14.18
CA ASN A 88 -6.52 -27.43 15.14
C ASN A 88 -5.36 -26.93 15.99
N LYS A 89 -4.38 -26.22 15.40
CA LYS A 89 -3.22 -25.67 16.12
C LYS A 89 -3.62 -24.78 17.30
N PHE A 90 -4.74 -24.06 17.19
CA PHE A 90 -5.24 -23.15 18.22
C PHE A 90 -6.45 -23.70 18.99
N ASN A 91 -6.80 -24.97 18.80
CA ASN A 91 -7.97 -25.62 19.39
C ASN A 91 -9.29 -24.88 19.12
N ILE A 92 -9.44 -24.37 17.89
CA ILE A 92 -10.68 -23.70 17.45
C ILE A 92 -11.61 -24.77 16.85
N PRO A 93 -12.88 -24.86 17.28
CA PRO A 93 -13.84 -25.78 16.68
C PRO A 93 -13.98 -25.53 15.17
N ILE A 94 -13.81 -26.59 14.38
CA ILE A 94 -13.90 -26.50 12.92
C ILE A 94 -15.35 -26.66 12.50
N LEU A 95 -15.93 -25.59 11.97
CA LEU A 95 -17.24 -25.62 11.32
C LEU A 95 -17.11 -25.93 9.83
N LYS A 96 -16.08 -25.38 9.17
CA LYS A 96 -15.81 -25.63 7.76
C LYS A 96 -14.32 -25.50 7.45
N ASP A 97 -13.77 -26.54 6.85
CA ASP A 97 -12.42 -26.53 6.30
C ASP A 97 -12.41 -25.83 4.93
N LEU A 98 -11.78 -24.66 4.86
CA LEU A 98 -11.63 -23.84 3.66
C LEU A 98 -10.26 -23.16 3.66
N PRO A 99 -9.66 -22.83 2.50
CA PRO A 99 -8.35 -22.17 2.41
C PRO A 99 -8.42 -20.68 2.77
N VAL A 100 -9.05 -20.32 3.88
CA VAL A 100 -9.23 -18.93 4.33
C VAL A 100 -7.90 -18.35 4.80
N GLY A 101 -7.55 -17.20 4.22
CA GLY A 101 -6.30 -16.50 4.49
C GLY A 101 -5.17 -16.85 3.52
N GLU A 102 -5.37 -17.80 2.62
CA GLU A 102 -4.44 -18.05 1.51
C GLU A 102 -4.69 -17.08 0.33
N ASN A 103 -3.78 -17.08 -0.65
CA ASN A 103 -3.89 -16.28 -1.88
C ASN A 103 -3.90 -14.76 -1.65
N LEU A 104 -3.17 -14.30 -0.62
CA LEU A 104 -2.91 -12.86 -0.43
C LEU A 104 -2.11 -12.33 -1.62
N GLN A 105 -2.56 -11.21 -2.16
CA GLN A 105 -1.90 -10.50 -3.25
C GLN A 105 -1.84 -9.03 -2.88
N ASP A 106 -0.72 -8.40 -3.22
CA ASP A 106 -0.53 -6.96 -3.09
C ASP A 106 0.36 -6.49 -4.24
N HIS A 107 0.23 -5.22 -4.62
CA HIS A 107 1.08 -4.62 -5.65
C HIS A 107 2.37 -4.15 -4.99
N VAL A 108 3.47 -4.84 -5.32
CA VAL A 108 4.81 -4.43 -4.92
C VAL A 108 5.44 -3.59 -6.03
N GLY A 109 6.27 -2.61 -5.68
CA GLY A 109 6.93 -1.74 -6.65
C GLY A 109 8.34 -1.39 -6.27
N MET A 110 9.08 -0.86 -7.23
CA MET A 110 10.44 -0.37 -7.05
C MET A 110 10.42 1.03 -6.44
N GLY A 111 10.81 1.13 -5.17
CA GLY A 111 10.98 2.42 -4.49
C GLY A 111 12.31 3.10 -4.86
N GLY A 112 12.35 4.42 -4.72
CA GLY A 112 13.62 5.17 -4.68
C GLY A 112 14.33 5.42 -6.00
N LEU A 113 13.75 5.03 -7.15
CA LEU A 113 14.24 5.43 -8.47
C LEU A 113 14.09 6.95 -8.64
N THR A 114 15.20 7.68 -8.54
CA THR A 114 15.21 9.14 -8.43
C THR A 114 15.90 9.77 -9.63
N PHE A 115 15.29 10.82 -10.17
CA PHE A 115 15.83 11.60 -11.27
C PHE A 115 16.03 13.04 -10.82
N LEU A 116 17.27 13.53 -10.88
CA LEU A 116 17.62 14.92 -10.62
C LEU A 116 17.18 15.78 -11.80
N ILE A 117 16.73 17.01 -11.53
CA ILE A 117 16.44 18.03 -12.53
C ILE A 117 17.09 19.35 -12.13
N ASP A 118 17.32 20.24 -13.11
CA ASP A 118 17.97 21.54 -12.88
C ASP A 118 16.95 22.66 -12.65
N LYS A 119 15.68 22.44 -13.01
CA LYS A 119 14.61 23.43 -12.83
C LYS A 119 13.98 23.32 -11.45
N PRO A 120 13.72 24.45 -10.75
CA PRO A 120 13.15 24.49 -9.41
C PRO A 120 11.64 24.26 -9.39
N VAL A 121 11.17 23.18 -10.01
CA VAL A 121 9.73 22.90 -10.23
C VAL A 121 9.21 21.72 -9.41
N SER A 122 10.09 20.98 -8.73
CA SER A 122 9.66 19.85 -7.91
C SER A 122 9.15 20.32 -6.54
N ILE A 123 8.44 19.44 -5.85
CA ILE A 123 8.02 19.62 -4.46
C ILE A 123 9.26 19.41 -3.58
N VAL A 124 9.76 20.50 -3.02
CA VAL A 124 10.79 20.51 -1.97
C VAL A 124 10.20 21.20 -0.75
N GLN A 125 10.22 20.52 0.40
CA GLN A 125 9.48 20.96 1.58
C GLN A 125 9.87 22.38 2.03
N ASP A 126 11.14 22.76 1.91
CA ASP A 126 11.64 24.06 2.38
C ASP A 126 11.13 25.26 1.56
N ARG A 127 10.56 25.05 0.36
CA ARG A 127 9.98 26.14 -0.46
C ARG A 127 8.59 26.56 -0.01
N PHE A 128 8.03 25.83 0.94
CA PHE A 128 6.62 25.92 1.28
C PHE A 128 6.43 26.63 2.62
N HIS A 129 5.98 27.89 2.57
CA HIS A 129 5.68 28.68 3.76
C HIS A 129 4.34 28.24 4.39
N ALA A 130 4.41 27.69 5.61
CA ALA A 130 3.27 27.02 6.25
C ALA A 130 1.99 27.88 6.33
N PHE A 131 2.10 29.14 6.76
CA PHE A 131 0.96 30.01 6.98
C PHE A 131 0.18 30.37 5.69
N PRO A 132 0.80 30.96 4.65
CA PRO A 132 0.07 31.35 3.44
C PRO A 132 -0.53 30.15 2.70
N MET A 133 0.18 29.02 2.64
CA MET A 133 -0.37 27.79 2.05
C MET A 133 -1.59 27.27 2.82
N THR A 134 -1.52 27.27 4.14
CA THR A 134 -2.64 26.84 5.00
C THR A 134 -3.85 27.73 4.75
N MET A 135 -3.65 29.04 4.63
CA MET A 135 -4.73 29.98 4.35
C MET A 135 -5.36 29.73 2.97
N GLN A 136 -4.54 29.49 1.92
CA GLN A 136 -5.06 29.13 0.60
C GLN A 136 -5.87 27.83 0.64
N TYR A 137 -5.44 26.84 1.42
CA TYR A 137 -6.14 25.58 1.57
C TYR A 137 -7.49 25.74 2.28
N VAL A 138 -7.49 26.44 3.42
CA VAL A 138 -8.69 26.57 4.27
C VAL A 138 -9.73 27.48 3.63
N VAL A 139 -9.32 28.60 3.05
CA VAL A 139 -10.23 29.62 2.52
C VAL A 139 -10.64 29.31 1.08
N ASN A 140 -9.69 28.91 0.23
CA ASN A 140 -9.92 28.76 -1.20
C ASN A 140 -10.05 27.31 -1.66
N GLU A 141 -9.85 26.33 -0.77
CA GLU A 141 -9.85 24.90 -1.11
C GLU A 141 -8.84 24.56 -2.24
N ARG A 142 -7.74 25.33 -2.30
CA ARG A 142 -6.72 25.34 -3.35
C ARG A 142 -5.31 25.45 -2.76
N GLY A 143 -4.31 25.35 -3.63
CA GLY A 143 -2.91 25.54 -3.27
C GLY A 143 -2.19 24.23 -2.94
N PRO A 144 -0.89 24.29 -2.59
CA PRO A 144 -0.04 23.11 -2.49
C PRO A 144 -0.56 22.02 -1.56
N MET A 145 -1.26 22.37 -0.47
CA MET A 145 -1.80 21.38 0.49
C MET A 145 -2.95 20.52 -0.07
N THR A 146 -3.46 20.80 -1.28
CA THR A 146 -4.40 19.91 -1.96
C THR A 146 -3.71 18.76 -2.70
N THR A 147 -2.38 18.80 -2.84
CA THR A 147 -1.56 17.72 -3.41
C THR A 147 -1.79 16.41 -2.66
N LEU A 148 -1.66 15.29 -3.37
CA LEU A 148 -1.70 13.98 -2.75
C LEU A 148 -0.42 13.69 -1.95
N GLY A 149 0.64 14.48 -2.16
CA GLY A 149 1.89 14.41 -1.40
C GLY A 149 2.78 13.23 -1.77
N GLY A 150 2.49 12.57 -2.89
CA GLY A 150 3.19 11.42 -3.41
C GLY A 150 2.88 11.28 -4.89
N VAL A 151 1.88 10.48 -5.24
CA VAL A 151 1.57 10.18 -6.64
C VAL A 151 0.71 11.29 -7.27
N GLU A 152 1.25 11.96 -8.28
CA GLU A 152 0.57 13.03 -9.04
C GLU A 152 0.31 12.62 -10.51
N GLY A 153 1.03 11.62 -11.01
CA GLY A 153 0.83 11.06 -12.35
C GLY A 153 0.76 9.53 -12.31
N LEU A 154 -0.04 8.97 -13.21
CA LEU A 154 -0.17 7.54 -13.40
C LEU A 154 0.01 7.19 -14.87
N ALA A 155 0.69 6.09 -15.14
CA ALA A 155 0.68 5.46 -16.45
C ALA A 155 0.53 3.94 -16.29
N PHE A 156 -0.06 3.31 -17.29
CA PHE A 156 -0.22 1.86 -17.38
C PHE A 156 0.48 1.41 -18.65
N VAL A 157 1.42 0.49 -18.53
CA VAL A 157 2.20 0.00 -19.67
C VAL A 157 2.24 -1.52 -19.66
N ASN A 158 2.50 -2.07 -20.83
CA ASN A 158 2.76 -3.50 -21.00
C ASN A 158 4.25 -3.66 -21.23
N THR A 159 4.93 -4.43 -20.39
CA THR A 159 6.26 -4.92 -20.73
C THR A 159 6.15 -5.95 -21.85
N HIS A 160 7.28 -6.28 -22.48
CA HIS A 160 7.31 -7.35 -23.48
C HIS A 160 7.03 -8.75 -22.90
N LEU A 161 7.11 -8.91 -21.57
CA LEU A 161 6.78 -10.14 -20.84
C LEU A 161 5.28 -10.27 -20.56
N GLY A 162 4.56 -9.14 -20.58
CA GLY A 162 3.14 -9.04 -20.26
C GLY A 162 2.21 -9.48 -21.38
N ASN A 163 0.92 -9.61 -21.05
CA ASN A 163 -0.12 -9.79 -22.06
C ASN A 163 -0.45 -8.44 -22.71
N ARG A 164 -0.61 -8.39 -24.03
CA ARG A 164 -0.97 -7.15 -24.73
C ARG A 164 -2.36 -6.60 -24.36
N SER A 165 -3.24 -7.42 -23.81
CA SER A 165 -4.63 -7.06 -23.50
C SER A 165 -4.81 -6.33 -22.16
N TRP A 166 -3.81 -6.37 -21.26
CA TRP A 166 -3.87 -5.68 -19.98
C TRP A 166 -2.48 -5.35 -19.43
N PRO A 167 -2.33 -4.22 -18.72
CA PRO A 167 -1.06 -3.78 -18.16
C PRO A 167 -0.56 -4.70 -17.04
N ASP A 168 0.75 -4.88 -17.04
CA ASP A 168 1.52 -5.58 -16.01
C ASP A 168 2.32 -4.61 -15.12
N ILE A 169 2.58 -3.38 -15.61
CA ILE A 169 3.21 -2.30 -14.85
C ILE A 169 2.29 -1.07 -14.76
N GLN A 170 2.19 -0.52 -13.55
CA GLN A 170 1.68 0.82 -13.29
C GLN A 170 2.83 1.71 -12.84
N PHE A 171 3.00 2.85 -13.50
CA PHE A 171 3.91 3.87 -13.01
C PHE A 171 3.21 4.83 -12.06
N HIS A 172 3.84 5.06 -10.92
CA HIS A 172 3.50 6.14 -10.00
C HIS A 172 4.55 7.23 -10.15
N MET A 173 4.14 8.36 -10.73
CA MET A 173 4.98 9.53 -10.87
C MET A 173 4.76 10.49 -9.70
N ALA A 174 5.85 10.93 -9.09
CA ALA A 174 5.83 12.03 -8.12
C ALA A 174 6.82 13.13 -8.53
N PRO A 175 6.46 14.41 -8.42
CA PRO A 175 7.39 15.52 -8.54
C PRO A 175 8.21 15.69 -7.25
N ALA A 176 8.63 14.59 -6.63
CA ALA A 176 9.36 14.50 -5.38
C ALA A 176 10.05 13.13 -5.29
N SER A 177 11.02 12.99 -4.40
CA SER A 177 11.61 11.70 -4.02
C SER A 177 12.00 11.69 -2.53
N ILE A 178 12.70 10.66 -2.09
CA ILE A 178 13.11 10.42 -0.69
C ILE A 178 13.91 11.58 -0.08
N ASN A 179 14.62 12.36 -0.92
CA ASN A 179 15.41 13.51 -0.51
C ASN A 179 14.61 14.83 -0.34
N SER A 180 13.36 14.87 -0.82
CA SER A 180 12.54 16.11 -0.91
C SER A 180 12.14 16.73 0.43
N ASP A 181 12.25 15.96 1.52
CA ASP A 181 11.90 16.39 2.88
C ASP A 181 13.11 16.39 3.83
N ALA A 182 14.33 16.33 3.30
CA ALA A 182 15.57 16.22 4.05
C ALA A 182 15.58 15.11 5.13
N GLY A 183 14.79 14.05 4.95
CA GLY A 183 14.80 12.87 5.82
C GLY A 183 13.95 13.01 7.08
N VAL A 184 13.05 14.00 7.13
CA VAL A 184 12.20 14.26 8.31
C VAL A 184 11.13 13.18 8.49
N LYS A 185 10.44 12.77 7.41
CA LYS A 185 9.31 11.83 7.42
C LYS A 185 9.43 10.72 6.39
N VAL A 186 9.74 11.02 5.13
CA VAL A 186 9.66 10.06 4.01
C VAL A 186 10.51 8.82 4.27
N ARG A 187 11.75 8.99 4.73
CA ARG A 187 12.62 7.86 5.09
C ARG A 187 12.04 6.95 6.17
N LYS A 188 11.33 7.52 7.16
CA LYS A 188 10.72 6.77 8.27
C LYS A 188 9.48 6.03 7.82
N VAL A 189 8.65 6.68 6.99
CA VAL A 189 7.44 6.08 6.42
C VAL A 189 7.78 4.89 5.52
N LEU A 190 8.87 5.00 4.75
CA LEU A 190 9.36 3.94 3.87
C LEU A 190 10.28 2.91 4.58
N GLY A 191 10.57 3.08 5.87
CA GLY A 191 11.39 2.15 6.63
C GLY A 191 12.86 2.06 6.19
N LEU A 192 13.41 3.11 5.57
CA LEU A 192 14.79 3.11 5.09
C LEU A 192 15.78 3.17 6.25
N THR A 193 16.84 2.36 6.16
CA THR A 193 17.95 2.40 7.13
C THR A 193 18.69 3.73 7.09
N ASP A 194 19.28 4.13 8.21
CA ASP A 194 20.12 5.34 8.26
C ASP A 194 21.29 5.24 7.28
N HIS A 195 21.88 4.05 7.13
CA HIS A 195 22.99 3.82 6.21
C HIS A 195 22.58 4.08 4.75
N LEU A 196 21.50 3.46 4.28
CA LEU A 196 21.00 3.67 2.92
C LEU A 196 20.65 5.14 2.67
N TYR A 197 19.93 5.78 3.60
CA TYR A 197 19.54 7.18 3.45
C TYR A 197 20.74 8.12 3.39
N ASN A 198 21.70 7.97 4.31
CA ASN A 198 22.86 8.84 4.41
C ASN A 198 23.79 8.70 3.20
N THR A 199 23.91 7.50 2.63
CA THR A 199 24.75 7.26 1.45
C THR A 199 24.09 7.78 0.18
N VAL A 200 22.81 7.47 -0.04
CA VAL A 200 22.16 7.69 -1.34
C VAL A 200 21.42 9.02 -1.41
N TYR A 201 20.60 9.37 -0.40
CA TYR A 201 19.62 10.44 -0.52
C TYR A 201 20.00 11.73 0.21
N LYS A 202 20.73 11.64 1.32
CA LYS A 202 21.22 12.82 2.05
C LYS A 202 22.13 13.74 1.21
N PRO A 203 23.04 13.25 0.34
CA PRO A 203 23.87 14.12 -0.50
C PRO A 203 23.10 14.97 -1.52
N ILE A 204 21.86 14.58 -1.82
CA ILE A 204 20.96 15.30 -2.72
C ILE A 204 19.76 15.91 -1.97
N ALA A 205 19.85 16.05 -0.65
CA ALA A 205 18.81 16.69 0.16
C ALA A 205 18.43 18.06 -0.43
N ASN A 206 17.13 18.33 -0.48
CA ASN A 206 16.55 19.58 -1.01
C ASN A 206 16.86 19.92 -2.48
N LYS A 207 17.49 19.03 -3.24
CA LYS A 207 17.62 19.18 -4.70
C LYS A 207 16.30 18.84 -5.40
N ASP A 208 16.08 19.48 -6.55
CA ASP A 208 14.92 19.15 -7.38
C ASP A 208 15.03 17.76 -7.98
N VAL A 209 13.94 17.02 -7.85
CA VAL A 209 13.85 15.64 -8.27
C VAL A 209 12.45 15.29 -8.73
N TRP A 210 12.35 14.23 -9.51
CA TRP A 210 11.12 13.49 -9.69
C TRP A 210 11.40 11.99 -9.59
N THR A 211 10.36 11.20 -9.40
CA THR A 211 10.43 9.73 -9.37
C THR A 211 9.36 9.16 -10.26
N LEU A 212 9.66 7.99 -10.82
CA LEU A 212 8.74 7.18 -11.59
C LEU A 212 8.88 5.74 -11.11
N MET A 213 8.00 5.34 -10.21
CA MET A 213 8.07 4.03 -9.56
C MET A 213 7.27 3.02 -10.37
N PRO A 214 7.88 1.97 -10.95
CA PRO A 214 7.13 0.85 -11.49
C PRO A 214 6.52 0.02 -10.35
N LEU A 215 5.22 -0.22 -10.41
CA LEU A 215 4.48 -1.13 -9.55
C LEU A 215 3.99 -2.31 -10.39
N LEU A 216 4.11 -3.51 -9.82
CA LEU A 216 3.66 -4.75 -10.43
C LEU A 216 2.15 -4.92 -10.22
N LEU A 217 1.39 -4.95 -11.31
CA LEU A 217 -0.08 -5.05 -11.29
C LEU A 217 -0.59 -6.48 -11.23
N ARG A 218 0.22 -7.44 -11.70
CA ARG A 218 -0.18 -8.84 -11.87
C ARG A 218 0.85 -9.77 -11.24
N PRO A 219 1.11 -9.65 -9.93
CA PRO A 219 2.04 -10.53 -9.26
C PRO A 219 1.60 -11.99 -9.42
N ARG A 220 2.57 -12.88 -9.60
CA ARG A 220 2.38 -14.34 -9.54
C ARG A 220 2.61 -14.88 -8.15
N SER A 221 3.48 -14.22 -7.37
CA SER A 221 3.71 -14.56 -5.96
C SER A 221 2.41 -14.52 -5.16
N ARG A 222 2.25 -15.44 -4.20
CA ARG A 222 1.07 -15.53 -3.34
C ARG A 222 1.47 -15.62 -1.88
N GLY A 223 0.87 -14.75 -1.09
CA GLY A 223 1.03 -14.73 0.34
C GLY A 223 -0.10 -15.41 1.10
N TRP A 224 -0.05 -15.27 2.41
CA TRP A 224 -1.05 -15.72 3.34
C TRP A 224 -1.21 -14.78 4.54
N VAL A 225 -2.36 -14.90 5.22
CA VAL A 225 -2.68 -14.29 6.50
C VAL A 225 -3.03 -15.40 7.47
N ARG A 226 -2.28 -15.56 8.56
CA ARG A 226 -2.42 -16.63 9.56
C ARG A 226 -2.73 -16.08 10.96
N LEU A 227 -3.39 -16.87 11.78
CA LEU A 227 -3.59 -16.57 13.20
C LEU A 227 -2.25 -16.64 13.93
N GLN A 228 -1.97 -15.60 14.71
CA GLN A 228 -0.89 -15.61 15.70
C GLN A 228 -1.34 -16.37 16.97
N SER A 229 -2.60 -16.18 17.36
CA SER A 229 -3.21 -16.82 18.53
C SER A 229 -4.74 -16.91 18.36
N LYS A 230 -5.42 -17.45 19.37
CA LYS A 230 -6.90 -17.43 19.49
C LYS A 230 -7.47 -16.10 20.02
N ASN A 231 -6.62 -15.16 20.43
CA ASN A 231 -7.05 -13.87 20.93
C ASN A 231 -7.42 -12.96 19.74
N PRO A 232 -8.68 -12.48 19.63
CA PRO A 232 -9.11 -11.63 18.52
C PRO A 232 -8.43 -10.24 18.49
N PHE A 233 -7.70 -9.87 19.54
CA PHE A 233 -6.95 -8.61 19.61
C PHE A 233 -5.49 -8.74 19.18
N ASP A 234 -4.98 -9.96 19.04
CA ASP A 234 -3.63 -10.18 18.54
C ASP A 234 -3.64 -9.98 17.03
N ALA A 235 -2.68 -9.22 16.51
CA ALA A 235 -2.54 -9.05 15.06
C ALA A 235 -2.24 -10.39 14.39
N PRO A 236 -2.83 -10.69 13.22
CA PRO A 236 -2.50 -11.90 12.49
C PRO A 236 -1.07 -11.82 11.94
N LEU A 237 -0.48 -12.99 11.72
CA LEU A 237 0.75 -13.10 10.94
C LEU A 237 0.43 -12.86 9.46
N ILE A 238 1.24 -12.04 8.81
CA ILE A 238 1.06 -11.69 7.39
C ILE A 238 2.37 -12.00 6.69
N ASN A 239 2.29 -12.77 5.62
CA ASN A 239 3.41 -12.97 4.71
C ASN A 239 2.90 -12.74 3.28
N ALA A 240 3.32 -11.67 2.64
CA ALA A 240 2.96 -11.39 1.25
C ALA A 240 3.73 -12.26 0.24
N ASN A 241 4.84 -12.87 0.69
CA ASN A 241 5.74 -13.70 -0.12
C ASN A 241 6.24 -12.99 -1.38
N TYR A 242 6.55 -11.69 -1.27
CA TYR A 242 6.99 -10.89 -2.41
C TYR A 242 8.19 -11.54 -3.10
N PHE A 243 8.12 -11.61 -4.43
CA PHE A 243 9.17 -12.11 -5.29
C PHE A 243 9.54 -13.59 -5.07
N GLU A 244 8.59 -14.39 -4.56
CA GLU A 244 8.69 -15.85 -4.57
C GLU A 244 8.77 -16.37 -6.01
N ASP A 245 7.90 -15.87 -6.89
CA ASP A 245 8.00 -16.15 -8.32
C ASP A 245 8.98 -15.15 -8.98
N PRO A 246 10.08 -15.63 -9.58
CA PRO A 246 11.08 -14.76 -10.19
C PRO A 246 10.54 -13.92 -11.36
N PHE A 247 9.42 -14.31 -11.97
CA PHE A 247 8.75 -13.55 -13.02
C PHE A 247 8.34 -12.14 -12.56
N ASP A 248 7.98 -12.01 -11.28
CA ASP A 248 7.55 -10.73 -10.70
C ASP A 248 8.68 -9.69 -10.73
N ILE A 249 9.91 -10.12 -10.42
CA ILE A 249 11.09 -9.25 -10.50
C ILE A 249 11.48 -8.97 -11.93
N GLN A 250 11.48 -9.97 -12.81
CA GLN A 250 11.80 -9.77 -14.22
C GLN A 250 10.89 -8.68 -14.83
N THR A 251 9.60 -8.73 -14.52
CA THR A 251 8.63 -7.73 -14.97
C THR A 251 8.94 -6.33 -14.41
N LEU A 252 9.31 -6.21 -13.13
CA LEU A 252 9.69 -4.92 -12.54
C LEU A 252 11.02 -4.38 -13.08
N VAL A 253 11.99 -5.23 -13.39
CA VAL A 253 13.24 -4.83 -14.04
C VAL A 253 12.95 -4.20 -15.41
N GLU A 254 12.04 -4.79 -16.19
CA GLU A 254 11.58 -4.17 -17.45
C GLU A 254 10.84 -2.85 -17.21
N GLY A 255 10.03 -2.77 -16.15
CA GLY A 255 9.43 -1.51 -15.71
C GLY A 255 10.47 -0.43 -15.36
N ALA A 256 11.57 -0.81 -14.71
CA ALA A 256 12.67 0.10 -14.38
C ALA A 256 13.37 0.61 -15.65
N LYS A 257 13.64 -0.27 -16.62
CA LYS A 257 14.23 0.10 -17.92
C LYS A 257 13.35 1.10 -18.67
N ILE A 258 12.04 0.85 -18.74
CA ILE A 258 11.08 1.78 -19.35
C ILE A 258 11.10 3.15 -18.62
N ALA A 259 11.19 3.16 -17.29
CA ALA A 259 11.28 4.41 -16.54
C ALA A 259 12.56 5.21 -16.87
N ILE A 260 13.70 4.54 -17.06
CA ILE A 260 14.94 5.18 -17.51
C ILE A 260 14.75 5.77 -18.91
N GLU A 261 14.20 5.01 -19.86
CA GLU A 261 13.94 5.48 -21.24
C GLU A 261 13.04 6.72 -21.25
N ILE A 262 11.96 6.71 -20.45
CA ILE A 262 11.07 7.87 -20.30
C ILE A 262 11.86 9.09 -19.77
N SER A 263 12.75 8.88 -18.80
CA SER A 263 13.53 9.98 -18.22
C SER A 263 14.52 10.65 -19.19
N GLU A 264 14.90 9.94 -20.25
CA GLU A 264 15.85 10.37 -21.29
C GLU A 264 15.16 10.94 -22.54
N ALA A 265 13.82 10.82 -22.62
CA ALA A 265 13.03 11.32 -23.74
C ALA A 265 13.16 12.85 -23.91
N ASP A 266 12.96 13.34 -25.14
CA ASP A 266 13.14 14.75 -25.50
C ASP A 266 12.34 15.72 -24.62
N ALA A 267 11.14 15.32 -24.20
CA ALA A 267 10.29 16.11 -23.31
C ALA A 267 10.95 16.42 -21.95
N PHE A 268 11.86 15.55 -21.47
CA PHE A 268 12.57 15.70 -20.20
C PHE A 268 13.90 16.46 -20.32
N LYS A 269 14.45 16.61 -21.54
CA LYS A 269 15.70 17.35 -21.77
C LYS A 269 15.61 18.79 -21.30
N GLN A 270 14.45 19.43 -21.45
CA GLN A 270 14.22 20.81 -20.98
C GLN A 270 14.33 20.99 -19.46
N PHE A 271 14.30 19.90 -18.68
CA PHE A 271 14.45 19.90 -17.22
C PHE A 271 15.85 19.48 -16.78
N GLY A 272 16.74 19.05 -17.69
CA GLY A 272 18.04 18.48 -17.32
C GLY A 272 17.91 17.16 -16.55
N SER A 273 16.85 16.39 -16.84
CA SER A 273 16.56 15.13 -16.16
C SER A 273 17.71 14.15 -16.28
N ARG A 274 18.14 13.59 -15.14
CA ARG A 274 19.20 12.59 -15.08
C ARG A 274 18.97 11.64 -13.93
N VAL A 275 19.17 10.34 -14.16
CA VAL A 275 19.09 9.34 -13.09
C VAL A 275 20.12 9.64 -12.01
N HIS A 276 19.71 9.52 -10.74
CA HIS A 276 20.62 9.55 -9.60
C HIS A 276 21.44 8.26 -9.57
N ARG A 277 22.76 8.39 -9.81
CA ARG A 277 23.66 7.25 -10.08
C ARG A 277 24.38 6.68 -8.86
N VAL A 278 24.15 7.22 -7.66
CA VAL A 278 24.77 6.64 -6.45
C VAL A 278 24.14 5.26 -6.21
N PRO A 279 24.93 4.18 -6.28
CA PRO A 279 24.40 2.84 -6.11
C PRO A 279 23.91 2.62 -4.67
N PHE A 280 22.97 1.69 -4.50
CA PHE A 280 22.58 1.25 -3.17
C PHE A 280 23.73 0.46 -2.54
N PRO A 281 24.04 0.65 -1.23
CA PRO A 281 25.22 0.04 -0.60
C PRO A 281 25.27 -1.50 -0.72
N ASN A 282 24.12 -2.17 -0.67
CA ASN A 282 24.01 -3.63 -0.80
C ASN A 282 24.02 -4.13 -2.26
N CYS A 283 24.11 -3.22 -3.23
CA CYS A 283 24.08 -3.50 -4.67
C CYS A 283 25.33 -3.03 -5.42
N GLU A 284 26.35 -2.51 -4.72
CA GLU A 284 27.58 -1.96 -5.31
C GLU A 284 28.37 -2.97 -6.15
N GLN A 285 28.24 -4.26 -5.85
CA GLN A 285 28.86 -5.35 -6.59
C GLN A 285 28.32 -5.51 -8.02
N PHE A 286 27.17 -4.90 -8.34
CA PHE A 286 26.57 -4.97 -9.65
C PHE A 286 26.81 -3.67 -10.44
N LYS A 287 27.12 -3.80 -11.73
CA LYS A 287 27.23 -2.64 -12.63
C LYS A 287 25.91 -1.87 -12.63
N PHE A 288 25.96 -0.58 -12.30
CA PHE A 288 24.79 0.30 -12.30
C PHE A 288 24.04 0.21 -13.64
N GLY A 289 22.71 0.11 -13.58
CA GLY A 289 21.85 0.00 -14.76
C GLY A 289 21.76 -1.40 -15.38
N SER A 290 22.51 -2.39 -14.89
CA SER A 290 22.33 -3.78 -15.30
C SER A 290 21.09 -4.42 -14.65
N ASP A 291 20.57 -5.47 -15.26
CA ASP A 291 19.42 -6.23 -14.74
C ASP A 291 19.66 -6.73 -13.31
N LYS A 292 20.89 -7.17 -13.01
CA LYS A 292 21.28 -7.59 -11.65
C LYS A 292 21.26 -6.45 -10.64
N TYR A 293 21.66 -5.25 -11.07
CA TYR A 293 21.57 -4.06 -10.23
C TYR A 293 20.11 -3.69 -9.96
N TRP A 294 19.26 -3.69 -10.99
CA TRP A 294 17.83 -3.38 -10.82
C TRP A 294 17.12 -4.40 -9.95
N GLU A 295 17.38 -5.69 -10.12
CA GLU A 295 16.85 -6.72 -9.21
C GLU A 295 17.28 -6.46 -7.75
N CYS A 296 18.57 -6.19 -7.51
CA CYS A 296 19.05 -5.90 -6.17
C CYS A 296 18.36 -4.67 -5.56
N HIS A 297 18.23 -3.59 -6.35
CA HIS A 297 17.51 -2.38 -5.95
C HIS A 297 16.07 -2.71 -5.57
N ILE A 298 15.33 -3.42 -6.43
CA ILE A 298 13.91 -3.78 -6.20
C ILE A 298 13.71 -4.57 -4.90
N ARG A 299 14.69 -5.40 -4.51
CA ARG A 299 14.64 -6.22 -3.28
C ARG A 299 15.05 -5.48 -2.00
N THR A 300 15.58 -4.25 -2.10
CA THR A 300 16.09 -3.45 -0.97
C THR A 300 15.00 -2.62 -0.32
#